data_AF-A0A383S6S7-F1
#
_entry.id   AF-A0A383S6S7-F1
#
_cell.length_a   1.000
_cell.length_b   1.000
_cell.length_c   1.000
_cell.angle_alpha   90.00
_cell.angle_beta   90.00
_cell.angle_gamma   90.00
#
_symmetry.space_group_name_H-M   'P 1'
#
loop_
_entity.id
_entity.type
_entity.pdbx_description
1 polymer ?
#
loop_
_entity_poly.entity_id
_entity_poly.type
_entity_poly.pdbx_seq_one_letter_code
_entity_poly.pdbx_strand_id
1 'polypeptide(L)' 'MIVLDTNVVSETLRPHPNARIVAWLEGLTDDVAITTITLAELLADV' A
#
# COMPACT_ATOMS: atom_id res chain seq x y z
N MET A 1 -0.63 -13.17 -7.06
CA MET A 1 -0.07 -12.77 -5.74
C MET A 1 0.81 -11.53 -5.93
N ILE A 2 0.47 -10.42 -5.28
CA ILE A 2 1.18 -9.14 -5.30
C ILE A 2 1.58 -8.78 -3.87
N VAL A 3 2.82 -8.34 -3.68
CA VAL A 3 3.30 -7.83 -2.39
C VAL A 3 3.43 -6.31 -2.49
N LEU A 4 2.69 -5.59 -1.64
CA LEU A 4 2.74 -4.13 -1.60
C LEU A 4 3.89 -3.65 -0.72
N ASP A 5 4.51 -2.57 -1.18
CA ASP A 5 5.55 -1.84 -0.46
C ASP A 5 4.94 -0.73 0.42
N THR A 6 5.72 -0.18 1.33
CA THR A 6 5.29 0.84 2.30
C THR A 6 4.83 2.11 1.62
N ASN A 7 5.45 2.52 0.52
CA ASN A 7 5.04 3.70 -0.23
C ASN A 7 3.61 3.59 -0.81
N VAL A 8 3.21 2.41 -1.29
CA VAL A 8 1.89 2.17 -1.86
C VAL A 8 0.85 2.13 -0.75
N VAL A 9 1.14 1.45 0.35
CA VAL A 9 0.20 1.33 1.48
C VAL A 9 0.04 2.69 2.17
N SER A 10 1.14 3.40 2.45
CA SER A 10 1.10 4.73 3.07
C SER A 10 0.41 5.77 2.20
N GLU A 11 0.44 5.65 0.87
CA GLU A 11 -0.30 6.55 -0.03
C GLU A 11 -1.81 6.51 0.27
N THR A 12 -2.37 5.34 0.56
CA THR A 12 -3.81 5.20 0.87
C THR A 12 -4.22 5.87 2.18
N LEU A 13 -3.26 6.19 3.04
CA LEU A 13 -3.47 6.85 4.33
C LEU A 13 -3.34 8.38 4.24
N ARG A 14 -2.89 8.92 3.10
CA ARG A 14 -2.72 10.37 2.93
C ARG A 14 -4.08 11.07 2.79
N PRO A 15 -4.21 12.35 3.21
CA PRO A 15 -5.44 13.12 3.03
C PRO A 15 -5.88 13.27 1.56
N HIS A 16 -4.92 13.30 0.65
CA HIS A 16 -5.15 13.40 -0.80
C HIS A 16 -4.29 12.35 -1.51
N PRO A 17 -4.76 11.10 -1.61
CA PRO A 17 -4.01 10.03 -2.23
C PRO A 17 -3.92 10.22 -3.75
N ASN A 18 -2.85 9.72 -4.36
CA ASN A 18 -2.72 9.70 -5.82
C ASN A 18 -3.82 8.82 -6.45
N ALA A 19 -4.70 9.44 -7.23
CA ALA A 19 -5.83 8.77 -7.88
C ALA A 19 -5.42 7.57 -8.76
N ARG A 20 -4.21 7.57 -9.34
CA ARG A 20 -3.71 6.44 -10.13
C ARG A 20 -3.41 5.22 -9.27
N ILE A 21 -2.86 5.43 -8.07
CA ILE A 21 -2.54 4.35 -7.13
C ILE A 21 -3.84 3.74 -6.60
N VAL A 22 -4.83 4.58 -6.27
CA VAL A 22 -6.16 4.14 -5.84
C VAL A 22 -6.83 3.30 -6.93
N ALA A 23 -6.93 3.81 -8.16
CA ALA A 23 -7.55 3.09 -9.27
C ALA A 23 -6.84 1.78 -9.61
N TRP A 24 -5.51 1.73 -9.46
CA TRP A 24 -4.75 0.50 -9.63
C TRP A 24 -5.06 -0.52 -8.52
N LEU A 25 -5.11 -0.09 -7.25
CA LEU A 25 -5.45 -0.96 -6.11
C LEU A 25 -6.89 -1.51 -6.23
N GLU A 26 -7.85 -0.68 -6.63
CA GLU A 26 -9.25 -1.09 -6.85
C GLU A 26 -9.39 -2.13 -7.98
N GLY A 27 -8.46 -2.15 -8.94
CA GLY A 27 -8.46 -3.09 -10.06
C GLY A 27 -7.73 -4.41 -9.81
N LEU A 28 -7.12 -4.60 -8.63
CA LEU A 28 -6.40 -5.83 -8.31
C LEU A 28 -7.38 -6.99 -8.10
N THR A 29 -7.11 -8.10 -8.80
CA THR A 29 -7.88 -9.37 -8.70
C THR A 29 -7.05 -10.52 -8.14
N ASP A 30 -5.74 -10.33 -8.02
CA ASP A 30 -4.79 -11.23 -7.39
C ASP A 30 -4.85 -11.15 -5.86
N ASP A 31 -4.38 -12.21 -5.18
CA ASP A 31 -4.08 -12.13 -3.74
C ASP A 31 -3.07 -11.03 -3.45
N VAL A 32 -3.38 -10.16 -2.48
CA VAL A 32 -2.54 -9.03 -2.07
C VAL A 32 -2.02 -9.27 -0.65
N ALA A 33 -0.72 -9.06 -0.45
CA ALA A 33 -0.06 -9.16 0.85
C ALA A 33 0.89 -7.97 1.09
N ILE A 34 1.32 -7.80 2.33
CA ILE A 34 2.44 -6.93 2.72
C ILE A 34 3.47 -7.76 3.45
N THR A 35 4.72 -7.30 3.48
CA THR A 35 5.75 -7.97 4.29
C THR A 35 5.65 -7.57 5.76
N THR A 36 6.27 -8.36 6.64
CA THR A 36 6.44 -7.97 8.06
C THR A 36 7.31 -6.72 8.22
N ILE A 37 8.23 -6.45 7.28
CA ILE A 37 9.03 -5.22 7.26
C ILE A 37 8.16 -4.02 6.90
N THR A 38 7.33 -4.13 5.87
CA THR A 38 6.35 -3.10 5.48
C THR A 38 5.41 -2.75 6.64
N LEU A 39 4.94 -3.76 7.38
CA LEU A 39 4.15 -3.53 8.60
C LEU A 39 4.95 -2.79 9.67
N ALA A 40 6.21 -3.16 9.90
CA ALA A 40 7.07 -2.49 10.87
C ALA A 40 7.35 -1.02 10.50
N GLU A 41 7.57 -0.73 9.21
CA GLU A 41 7.78 0.63 8.71
C GLU A 41 6.54 1.52 8.93
N LEU A 42 5.34 1.01 8.61
CA LEU A 42 4.08 1.72 8.85
C LEU A 42 3.83 2.04 10.32
N LEU A 43 4.28 1.18 11.23
CA LEU A 43 4.17 1.41 12.68
C LEU A 43 5.25 2.34 13.23
N ALA A 44 6.41 2.39 12.57
CA ALA A 44 7.54 3.20 12.99
C ALA A 44 7.46 4.66 12.51
N ASP A 45 6.51 4.99 11.63
CA ASP A 45 6.33 6.33 11.03
C ASP A 45 7.64 6.87 10.42
N VAL A 46 8.41 5.97 9.80
CA VAL A 46 9.73 6.25 9.17
C VAL A 46 9.61 6.74 7.73
#